data_AF-A0A2G3J6N2-F1
#
_entry.id   AF-A0A2G3J6N2-F1
#
_cell.length_a   1.000
_cell.length_b   1.000
_cell.length_c   1.000
_cell.angle_alpha   90.00
_cell.angle_beta   90.00
_cell.angle_gamma   90.00
#
_symmetry.space_group_name_H-M   'P 1'
#
loop_
_entity.id
_entity.type
_entity.pdbx_description
1 polymer ?
#
loop_
_entity_poly.entity_id
_entity_poly.type
_entity_poly.pdbx_seq_one_letter_code
_entity_poly.pdbx_strand_id
1 'polypeptide(L)'
;MKIPLKFPFTTAAGVRIDSLDLPRPKRADLKAAQKFSSDPVDQEDFLFSRLTGLVVEDLDQLDVADSKALNDAFQSMASGGEITQAAGRDPAAGTTATAV
;
A
#
# COMPACT_ATOMS: atom_id res chain seq x y z
N MET A 1 -10.18 -0.25 -4.43
CA MET A 1 -9.53 1.05 -4.71
C MET A 1 -8.35 0.76 -5.60
N LYS A 2 -8.01 1.68 -6.52
CA LYS A 2 -6.84 1.57 -7.37
C LYS A 2 -5.78 2.56 -6.89
N ILE A 3 -4.56 2.09 -6.71
CA ILE A 3 -3.41 2.87 -6.23
C ILE A 3 -2.41 2.96 -7.38
N PRO A 4 -2.23 4.11 -8.05
CA PRO A 4 -1.21 4.25 -9.08
C PRO A 4 0.19 4.21 -8.44
N LEU A 5 1.10 3.45 -9.03
CA LEU A 5 2.49 3.35 -8.58
C LEU A 5 3.30 4.52 -9.11
N LYS A 6 4.11 5.14 -8.24
CA LYS A 6 5.10 6.14 -8.65
C LYS A 6 6.26 5.47 -9.38
N PHE A 7 6.61 4.25 -8.99
CA PHE A 7 7.69 3.46 -9.56
C PHE A 7 7.13 2.11 -10.06
N PRO A 8 6.57 2.08 -11.27
CA PRO A 8 6.11 0.84 -11.89
C PRO A 8 7.24 -0.17 -12.03
N PHE A 9 6.96 -1.42 -11.69
CA PHE A 9 7.90 -2.54 -11.78
C PHE A 9 7.37 -3.64 -12.69
N THR A 10 8.20 -4.66 -12.93
CA THR A 10 7.83 -5.83 -13.74
C THR A 10 7.98 -7.06 -12.87
N THR A 11 6.91 -7.83 -12.69
CA THR A 11 6.92 -9.06 -11.90
C THR A 11 7.91 -10.08 -12.43
N ALA A 12 8.24 -11.10 -11.62
CA ALA A 12 9.06 -12.22 -12.07
C ALA A 12 8.47 -12.94 -13.30
N ALA A 13 7.14 -12.88 -13.47
CA ALA A 13 6.43 -13.43 -14.63
C ALA A 13 6.48 -12.52 -15.88
N GLY A 14 7.17 -11.39 -15.83
CA GLY A 14 7.29 -10.44 -16.94
C GLY A 14 6.08 -9.51 -17.11
N VAL A 15 5.19 -9.44 -16.11
CA VAL A 15 4.00 -8.57 -16.17
C VAL A 15 4.36 -7.20 -15.60
N ARG A 16 4.16 -6.15 -16.38
CA ARG A 16 4.36 -4.78 -15.91
C ARG A 16 3.18 -4.34 -15.05
N ILE A 17 3.46 -3.84 -13.85
CA ILE A 17 2.48 -3.33 -12.90
C ILE A 17 2.67 -1.81 -12.78
N ASP A 18 1.66 -1.05 -13.20
CA ASP A 18 1.60 0.41 -13.05
C ASP A 18 0.70 0.85 -11.88
N SER A 19 -0.11 -0.05 -11.36
CA SER A 19 -1.09 0.24 -10.32
C SER A 19 -1.47 -1.02 -9.54
N LEU A 20 -1.80 -0.84 -8.26
CA LEU A 20 -2.30 -1.90 -7.39
C LEU A 20 -3.81 -1.79 -7.24
N ASP A 21 -4.51 -2.92 -7.36
CA ASP A 21 -5.92 -3.01 -7.02
C ASP A 21 -6.06 -3.54 -5.59
N LEU A 22 -6.54 -2.68 -4.70
CA LEU A 22 -6.71 -2.97 -3.27
C LEU A 22 -8.21 -3.06 -2.94
N PRO A 23 -8.78 -4.27 -2.77
CA PRO A 23 -10.16 -4.44 -2.33
C PRO A 23 -10.31 -4.02 -0.88
N ARG A 24 -11.56 -3.78 -0.45
CA ARG A 24 -11.83 -3.43 0.95
C ARG A 24 -11.49 -4.64 1.84
N PRO A 25 -10.56 -4.50 2.80
CA PRO A 25 -10.13 -5.62 3.64
C PRO A 25 -11.28 -6.10 4.51
N LYS A 26 -11.40 -7.42 4.68
CA LYS A 26 -12.38 -8.05 5.56
C LYS A 26 -11.69 -8.62 6.79
N ARG A 27 -12.45 -8.80 7.89
CA ARG A 27 -11.95 -9.51 9.08
C ARG A 27 -11.42 -10.91 8.79
N ALA A 28 -11.94 -11.56 7.74
CA ALA A 28 -11.46 -12.87 7.29
C ALA A 28 -10.00 -12.83 6.81
N ASP A 29 -9.58 -11.73 6.18
CA ASP A 29 -8.22 -11.55 5.68
C ASP A 29 -7.25 -11.35 6.84
N LEU A 30 -7.61 -10.50 7.81
CA LEU A 30 -6.85 -10.33 9.06
C LEU A 30 -6.68 -11.65 9.82
N LYS A 31 -7.79 -12.43 9.92
CA LYS A 31 -7.75 -13.75 10.57
C LYS A 31 -6.85 -14.73 9.82
N ALA A 32 -6.78 -14.64 8.49
CA ALA A 32 -5.89 -15.49 7.70
C ALA A 32 -4.42 -15.12 7.92
N ALA A 33 -4.09 -13.82 7.93
CA ALA A 33 -2.75 -13.32 8.22
C ALA A 33 -2.25 -13.74 9.60
N GLN A 34 -3.05 -13.51 10.65
CA GLN A 34 -2.71 -13.90 12.02
C GLN A 34 -2.49 -15.41 12.20
N LYS A 35 -3.07 -16.24 11.33
CA LYS A 35 -2.86 -17.70 11.33
C LYS A 35 -1.63 -18.13 10.53
N PHE A 36 -1.18 -17.30 9.60
CA PHE A 36 -0.09 -17.61 8.69
C PHE A 36 1.26 -17.57 9.41
N SER A 37 1.50 -16.54 10.22
CA SER A 37 2.72 -16.40 11.01
C SER A 37 2.44 -15.72 12.35
N SER A 38 3.35 -15.88 13.31
CA SER A 38 3.38 -15.11 14.55
C SER A 38 4.23 -13.84 14.42
N ASP A 39 5.05 -13.75 13.37
CA ASP A 39 5.86 -12.58 13.07
C ASP A 39 5.01 -11.49 12.40
N PRO A 40 5.04 -10.23 12.89
CA PRO A 40 4.23 -9.16 12.32
C PRO A 40 4.55 -8.82 10.86
N VAL A 41 5.81 -8.97 10.43
CA VAL A 41 6.24 -8.69 9.05
C VAL A 41 5.65 -9.74 8.13
N ASP A 42 5.84 -11.02 8.45
CA ASP A 42 5.25 -12.12 7.68
C ASP A 42 3.71 -12.04 7.60
N GLN A 43 3.06 -11.58 8.68
CA GLN A 43 1.61 -11.38 8.70
C GLN A 43 1.18 -10.28 7.71
N GLU A 44 1.91 -9.17 7.68
CA GLU A 44 1.62 -8.04 6.79
C GLU A 44 1.87 -8.42 5.33
N ASP A 45 2.99 -9.07 5.02
CA ASP A 45 3.32 -9.54 3.68
C ASP A 45 2.25 -10.49 3.14
N PHE A 46 1.81 -11.45 3.97
CA PHE A 46 0.73 -12.35 3.61
C PHE A 46 -0.60 -11.62 3.43
N LEU A 47 -0.91 -10.64 4.28
CA LEU A 47 -2.13 -9.85 4.15
C LEU A 47 -2.15 -9.06 2.84
N PHE A 48 -1.06 -8.37 2.50
CA PHE A 48 -0.99 -7.60 1.26
C PHE A 48 -0.94 -8.49 0.03
N SER A 49 -0.27 -9.63 0.10
CA SER A 49 -0.32 -10.64 -0.98
C SER A 49 -1.75 -11.07 -1.25
N ARG A 50 -2.49 -11.40 -0.19
CA ARG A 50 -3.89 -11.82 -0.27
C ARG A 50 -4.81 -10.72 -0.81
N LEU A 51 -4.59 -9.48 -0.42
CA LEU A 51 -5.45 -8.36 -0.82
C LEU A 51 -5.17 -7.91 -2.26
N THR A 52 -3.90 -7.78 -2.64
CA THR A 52 -3.49 -7.30 -3.97
C THR A 52 -3.52 -8.40 -5.04
N GLY A 53 -3.46 -9.68 -4.62
CA GLY A 53 -3.32 -10.82 -5.52
C GLY A 53 -1.91 -11.03 -6.05
N LEU A 54 -0.93 -10.24 -5.58
CA LEU A 54 0.49 -10.42 -5.89
C LEU A 54 1.11 -11.46 -4.95
N VAL A 55 2.11 -12.20 -5.43
CA VAL A 55 2.95 -13.03 -4.54
C VAL A 55 3.89 -12.14 -3.73
N VAL A 56 4.36 -12.63 -2.59
CA VAL A 56 5.27 -11.86 -1.71
C VAL A 56 6.53 -11.44 -2.48
N GLU A 57 7.08 -12.32 -3.34
CA GLU A 57 8.26 -11.99 -4.15
C GLU A 57 8.04 -10.82 -5.13
N ASP A 58 6.80 -10.61 -5.59
CA ASP A 58 6.46 -9.48 -6.45
C ASP A 58 6.19 -8.21 -5.61
N LEU A 59 5.73 -8.35 -4.36
CA LEU A 59 5.59 -7.24 -3.42
C LEU A 59 6.95 -6.69 -3.00
N ASP A 60 7.99 -7.54 -2.89
CA ASP A 60 9.37 -7.12 -2.59
C ASP A 60 9.97 -6.18 -3.64
N GLN A 61 9.39 -6.15 -4.84
CA GLN A 61 9.79 -5.25 -5.93
C GLN A 61 9.16 -3.85 -5.82
N LEU A 62 8.20 -3.66 -4.91
CA LEU A 62 7.60 -2.35 -4.71
C LEU A 62 8.65 -1.38 -4.18
N ASP A 63 8.69 -0.19 -4.77
CA ASP A 63 9.43 0.91 -4.19
C ASP A 63 8.87 1.25 -2.80
N VAL A 64 9.74 1.66 -1.89
CA VAL A 64 9.37 1.99 -0.51
C VAL A 64 8.29 3.08 -0.45
N ALA A 65 8.29 4.03 -1.39
CA ALA A 65 7.26 5.08 -1.46
C ALA A 65 5.89 4.53 -1.85
N ASP A 66 5.85 3.48 -2.67
CA ASP A 66 4.62 2.82 -3.11
C ASP A 66 4.12 1.80 -2.07
N SER A 67 5.03 1.09 -1.39
CA SER A 67 4.71 0.26 -0.22
C SER A 67 4.06 1.10 0.89
N LYS A 68 4.61 2.30 1.15
CA LYS A 68 3.97 3.25 2.08
C LYS A 68 2.56 3.64 1.62
N ALA A 69 2.35 3.93 0.34
CA ALA A 69 1.05 4.30 -0.19
C ALA A 69 0.02 3.16 -0.05
N LEU A 70 0.46 1.91 -0.24
CA LEU A 70 -0.35 0.72 -0.01
C LEU A 70 -0.80 0.61 1.45
N ASN A 71 0.13 0.78 2.40
CA ASN A 71 -0.18 0.72 3.82
C ASN A 71 -1.12 1.87 4.26
N ASP A 72 -0.86 3.10 3.82
CA ASP A 72 -1.70 4.26 4.12
C ASP A 72 -3.13 4.05 3.60
N ALA A 73 -3.28 3.50 2.39
CA ALA A 73 -4.60 3.17 1.82
C ALA A 73 -5.33 2.08 2.64
N PHE A 74 -4.61 1.05 3.07
CA PHE A 74 -5.16 0.01 3.94
C PHE A 74 -5.66 0.59 5.27
N GLN A 75 -4.85 1.40 5.95
CA GLN A 75 -5.20 2.02 7.23
C GLN A 75 -6.39 2.99 7.13
N SER A 76 -6.46 3.75 6.04
CA SER A 76 -7.61 4.63 5.77
C SER A 76 -8.92 3.83 5.68
N MET A 77 -8.91 2.68 5.00
CA MET A 77 -10.08 1.80 4.93
C MET A 77 -10.42 1.12 6.25
N ALA A 78 -9.40 0.74 7.04
CA ALA A 78 -9.58 0.09 8.34
C ALA A 78 -10.22 1.04 9.38
N SER A 79 -9.88 2.32 9.32
CA SER A 79 -10.33 3.34 10.29
C SER A 79 -11.71 3.92 9.98
N GLY A 80 -12.41 3.42 8.95
CA GLY A 80 -13.73 3.94 8.56
C GLY A 80 -13.69 5.15 7.61
N GLY A 81 -12.50 5.60 7.22
CA GLY A 81 -12.23 6.54 6.13
C GLY A 81 -12.39 8.03 6.43
N GLU A 82 -11.27 8.74 6.59
CA GLU A 82 -11.06 9.96 5.82
C GLU A 82 -10.08 9.64 4.69
N ILE A 83 -10.51 9.89 3.45
CA ILE A 83 -9.68 9.80 2.26
C ILE A 83 -8.89 11.09 2.10
N THR A 84 -7.84 11.28 2.90
CA THR A 84 -6.87 12.33 2.58
C THR A 84 -6.20 11.91 1.28
N GLN A 85 -6.54 12.60 0.18
CA GLN A 85 -5.97 12.45 -1.16
C GLN A 85 -4.46 12.15 -1.12
N ALA A 86 -4.10 10.87 -1.16
CA ALA A 86 -2.74 10.41 -1.31
C ALA A 86 -2.48 10.12 -2.80
N ALA A 87 -2.67 11.15 -3.62
CA ALA A 87 -2.24 11.16 -5.02
C ALA A 87 -1.99 12.62 -5.39
N GLY A 88 -0.74 13.07 -5.27
CA GLY A 88 -0.29 14.40 -5.68
C GLY A 88 -0.13 15.41 -4.55
N ARG A 89 0.92 15.25 -3.74
CA ARG A 89 1.52 16.40 -3.04
C ARG A 89 2.96 16.55 -3.52
N ASP A 90 3.14 17.38 -4.53
CA ASP A 90 4.40 18.07 -4.81
C ASP A 90 4.79 18.89 -3.56
N PRO A 91 5.99 18.73 -2.97
CA PRO A 91 6.48 19.62 -1.94
C PRO A 91 7.15 20.82 -2.62
N ALA A 92 6.36 21.70 -3.23
CA ALA A 92 6.85 22.94 -3.82
C ALA A 92 5.88 24.12 -3.61
N ALA A 93 5.66 24.48 -2.35
CA ALA A 93 5.20 25.80 -1.91
C ALA A 93 5.54 25.88 -0.42
N GLY A 94 6.54 26.63 0.05
CA GLY A 94 6.88 28.00 -0.29
C GLY A 94 6.96 28.72 1.05
N THR A 95 8.18 28.90 1.55
CA THR A 95 8.51 29.70 2.74
C THR A 95 7.86 31.07 2.68
N THR A 96 7.21 31.51 3.75
CA THR A 96 7.45 32.84 4.34
C THR A 96 6.87 32.91 5.75
N ALA A 97 7.78 33.07 6.71
CA ALA A 97 7.46 33.53 8.04
C ALA A 97 6.92 34.97 7.96
N THR A 98 5.94 35.30 8.79
CA THR A 98 5.64 36.70 9.15
C THR A 98 5.43 36.74 10.65
N ALA A 99 6.34 37.46 11.31
CA ALA A 99 6.29 37.81 12.72
C ALA A 99 5.32 38.98 12.94
N VAL A 100 4.67 39.00 14.11
CA VAL A 100 4.15 40.19 14.78
C VAL A 100 4.55 40.09 16.25
#